data_AF-A0A4Y2A1C3-F1
#
_entry.id   AF-A0A4Y2A1C3-F1
#
_cell.length_a   1.000
_cell.length_b   1.000
_cell.length_c   1.000
_cell.angle_alpha   90.00
_cell.angle_beta   90.00
_cell.angle_gamma   90.00
#
_symmetry.space_group_name_H-M   'P 1'
#
loop_
_entity.id
_entity.type
_entity.pdbx_description
1 polymer ?
#
loop_
_entity_poly.entity_id
_entity_poly.type
_entity_poly.pdbx_seq_one_letter_code
_entity_poly.pdbx_strand_id
1 'polypeptide(L)'
;MANVLTGTMDVVYENSVTAIEGLQARFLQQSDVFFLISNLFDPRYAFLVYSPLFLSIDWRVGKKIMWVTVIAEWVNQMLKWALHGERPYWWIHETQVYNRTGISTPDIQQFSLTCETGPGSPSGHAMVTAGVWYVILDAFLEKFNFNRKG
;
A
#
# COMPACT_ATOMS: atom_id res chain seq x y z
N MET A 1 -2.42 29.97 9.67
CA MET A 1 -2.02 28.88 8.74
C MET A 1 -2.01 27.51 9.43
N ALA A 2 -1.45 27.36 10.63
CA ALA A 2 -1.46 26.09 11.39
C ALA A 2 -2.89 25.48 11.53
N ASN A 3 -3.87 26.23 12.04
CA ASN A 3 -5.25 25.73 12.19
C ASN A 3 -5.94 25.30 10.88
N VAL A 4 -5.55 25.88 9.74
CA VAL A 4 -6.13 25.51 8.43
C VAL A 4 -5.51 24.20 7.96
N LEU A 5 -4.19 24.02 8.12
CA LEU A 5 -3.51 22.76 7.78
C LEU A 5 -3.97 21.61 8.66
N THR A 6 -4.21 21.85 9.96
CA THR A 6 -4.77 20.85 10.88
C THR A 6 -6.16 20.42 10.43
N GLY A 7 -7.05 21.37 10.12
CA GLY A 7 -8.39 21.06 9.63
C GLY A 7 -8.40 20.29 8.30
N THR A 8 -7.51 20.62 7.37
CA THR A 8 -7.41 19.89 6.10
C THR A 8 -6.92 18.46 6.29
N MET A 9 -5.93 18.24 7.17
CA MET A 9 -5.41 16.90 7.47
C MET A 9 -6.46 16.04 8.19
N ASP A 10 -7.20 16.62 9.14
CA ASP A 10 -8.29 15.93 9.83
C ASP A 10 -9.35 15.44 8.83
N VAL A 11 -9.71 16.25 7.83
CA VAL A 11 -10.64 15.84 6.76
C VAL A 11 -10.11 14.66 5.94
N VAL A 12 -8.80 14.61 5.66
CA VAL A 12 -8.21 13.47 4.93
C VAL A 12 -8.31 12.20 5.78
N TYR A 13 -8.06 12.29 7.08
CA TYR A 13 -8.16 11.13 7.97
C TYR A 13 -9.61 10.70 8.21
N GLU A 14 -10.55 11.62 8.39
CA GLU A 14 -11.99 11.31 8.47
C GLU A 14 -12.49 10.57 7.24
N ASN A 15 -12.11 11.04 6.04
CA ASN A 15 -12.44 10.37 4.78
C ASN A 15 -11.81 8.97 4.71
N SER A 16 -10.59 8.81 5.22
CA SER A 16 -9.89 7.52 5.25
C SER A 16 -10.58 6.53 6.20
N VAL A 17 -10.98 6.98 7.39
CA VAL A 17 -11.75 6.18 8.36
C VAL A 17 -13.10 5.78 7.78
N THR A 18 -13.82 6.71 7.16
CA THR A 18 -15.12 6.45 6.53
C THR A 18 -14.99 5.44 5.38
N ALA A 19 -13.92 5.53 4.59
CA ALA A 19 -13.64 4.56 3.54
C ALA A 19 -13.34 3.17 4.10
N ILE A 20 -12.57 3.08 5.19
CA ILE A 20 -12.27 1.80 5.87
C ILE A 20 -13.54 1.19 6.44
N GLU A 21 -14.36 1.97 7.15
CA GLU A 21 -15.64 1.52 7.71
C GLU A 21 -16.56 1.01 6.59
N GLY A 22 -16.68 1.75 5.48
CA GLY A 22 -17.49 1.35 4.33
C GLY A 22 -16.99 0.05 3.67
N LEU A 23 -15.67 -0.15 3.60
CA LEU A 23 -15.07 -1.39 3.11
C LEU A 23 -15.34 -2.55 4.06
N GLN A 24 -15.14 -2.35 5.36
CA GLN A 24 -15.38 -3.38 6.37
C GLN A 24 -16.86 -3.77 6.41
N ALA A 25 -17.78 -2.82 6.42
CA ALA A 25 -19.22 -3.09 6.43
C ALA A 25 -19.69 -3.94 5.23
N ARG A 26 -19.03 -3.81 4.07
CA ARG A 26 -19.40 -4.55 2.85
C ARG A 26 -18.66 -5.86 2.66
N PHE A 27 -17.39 -5.92 3.08
CA PHE A 27 -16.47 -6.98 2.69
C PHE A 27 -15.89 -7.77 3.88
N LEU A 28 -16.39 -7.58 5.11
CA LEU A 28 -15.85 -8.26 6.30
C LEU A 28 -15.79 -9.79 6.13
N GLN A 29 -16.83 -10.37 5.53
CA GLN A 29 -16.94 -11.81 5.29
C GLN A 29 -15.96 -12.32 4.24
N GLN A 30 -15.41 -11.45 3.39
CA GLN A 30 -14.38 -11.80 2.40
C GLN A 30 -12.97 -11.38 2.83
N SER A 31 -12.76 -11.04 4.10
CA SER A 31 -11.47 -10.61 4.64
C SER A 31 -10.34 -11.60 4.34
N ASP A 32 -10.61 -12.91 4.38
CA ASP A 32 -9.64 -13.96 4.01
C ASP A 32 -9.12 -13.83 2.56
N VAL A 33 -9.97 -13.43 1.62
CA VAL A 33 -9.57 -13.22 0.22
C VAL A 33 -8.65 -12.00 0.12
N PHE A 34 -8.96 -10.92 0.82
CA PHE A 34 -8.10 -9.75 0.88
C PHE A 34 -6.75 -10.08 1.53
N PHE A 35 -6.73 -10.87 2.62
CA PHE A 35 -5.47 -11.33 3.22
C PHE A 35 -4.65 -12.20 2.28
N LEU A 36 -5.30 -13.11 1.53
CA LEU A 36 -4.61 -13.94 0.56
C LEU A 36 -3.96 -13.09 -0.53
N ILE A 37 -4.71 -12.14 -1.09
CA ILE A 37 -4.21 -11.21 -2.11
C ILE A 37 -3.05 -10.38 -1.55
N SER A 38 -3.22 -9.74 -0.40
CA SER A 38 -2.18 -8.90 0.19
C SER A 38 -0.92 -9.67 0.58
N ASN A 39 -1.06 -10.91 1.06
CA ASN A 39 0.08 -11.78 1.32
C ASN A 39 0.77 -12.21 0.02
N LEU A 40 0.01 -12.58 -1.02
CA LEU A 40 0.57 -13.01 -2.30
C LEU A 40 1.40 -11.90 -2.96
N PHE A 41 0.94 -10.65 -2.85
CA PHE A 41 1.61 -9.47 -3.37
C PHE A 41 2.51 -8.77 -2.36
N ASP A 42 2.90 -9.44 -1.28
CA ASP A 42 3.81 -8.86 -0.31
C ASP A 42 5.18 -8.57 -0.98
N PRO A 43 5.77 -7.37 -0.76
CA PRO A 43 7.08 -7.01 -1.29
C PRO A 43 8.19 -8.03 -1.03
N ARG A 44 8.08 -8.82 0.06
CA ARG A 44 9.01 -9.92 0.37
C ARG A 44 9.07 -10.94 -0.77
N TYR A 45 7.93 -11.28 -1.37
CA TYR A 45 7.88 -12.21 -2.49
C TYR A 45 8.44 -11.61 -3.79
N ALA A 46 8.40 -10.28 -3.95
CA ALA A 46 9.04 -9.64 -5.09
C ALA A 46 10.55 -9.87 -5.10
N PHE A 47 11.19 -9.76 -3.94
CA PHE A 47 12.62 -10.02 -3.81
C PHE A 47 12.94 -11.52 -3.81
N LEU A 48 12.21 -12.32 -3.03
CA LEU A 48 12.54 -13.74 -2.79
C LEU A 48 12.09 -14.69 -3.90
N VAL A 49 11.03 -14.35 -4.64
CA VAL A 49 10.40 -15.26 -5.62
C VAL A 49 10.44 -14.65 -7.01
N TYR A 50 9.90 -13.44 -7.21
CA TYR A 50 9.78 -12.87 -8.55
C TYR A 50 11.16 -12.56 -9.15
N SER A 51 12.03 -11.85 -8.42
CA SER A 51 13.36 -11.52 -8.92
C SER A 51 14.16 -12.75 -9.39
N PRO A 52 14.38 -13.82 -8.58
CA PRO A 52 15.12 -14.99 -9.03
C PRO A 52 14.42 -15.73 -10.18
N LEU A 53 13.09 -15.87 -10.14
CA LEU A 53 12.33 -16.54 -11.20
C LEU A 53 12.50 -15.83 -12.55
N PHE A 54 12.34 -14.50 -12.56
CA PHE A 54 12.54 -13.71 -13.78
C PHE A 54 14.00 -13.60 -14.19
N LEU A 55 14.97 -13.63 -13.25
CA LEU A 55 16.39 -13.70 -13.60
C LEU A 55 16.74 -15.01 -14.33
N SER A 56 16.12 -16.14 -13.94
CA SER A 56 16.30 -17.43 -14.62
C SER A 56 15.69 -17.49 -16.02
N ILE A 57 14.59 -16.77 -16.26
CA ILE A 57 13.92 -16.72 -17.57
C ILE A 57 14.55 -15.65 -18.47
N ASP A 58 14.78 -14.46 -17.93
CA ASP A 58 15.30 -13.29 -18.63
C ASP A 58 16.08 -12.38 -17.67
N TRP A 59 17.40 -12.47 -17.75
CA TRP A 59 18.32 -11.71 -16.91
C TRP A 59 18.08 -10.18 -16.96
N ARG A 60 17.56 -9.63 -18.06
CA ARG A 60 17.29 -8.18 -18.15
C ARG A 60 16.07 -7.81 -17.33
N VAL A 61 14.98 -8.59 -17.44
CA VAL A 61 13.72 -8.35 -16.70
C VAL A 61 13.95 -8.56 -15.21
N GLY A 62 14.60 -9.66 -14.82
CA GLY A 62 14.90 -9.94 -13.41
C GLY A 62 15.73 -8.84 -12.73
N LYS A 63 16.74 -8.28 -13.42
CA LYS A 63 17.52 -7.14 -12.92
C LYS A 63 16.69 -5.87 -12.80
N LYS A 64 15.81 -5.58 -13.77
CA LYS A 64 14.89 -4.44 -13.69
C LYS A 64 13.99 -4.56 -12.46
N ILE A 65 13.39 -5.73 -12.23
CA ILE A 65 12.55 -6.00 -11.05
C ILE A 65 13.34 -5.77 -9.76
N MET A 66 14.57 -6.26 -9.67
CA MET A 66 15.42 -6.08 -8.49
C MET A 66 15.68 -4.59 -8.21
N TRP A 67 16.09 -3.82 -9.22
CA TRP A 67 16.35 -2.38 -9.05
C TRP A 67 15.10 -1.59 -8.69
N VAL A 68 13.97 -1.85 -9.35
CA VAL A 68 12.71 -1.18 -9.04
C VAL A 68 12.26 -1.47 -7.61
N THR A 69 12.39 -2.72 -7.16
CA THR A 69 12.05 -3.11 -5.78
C THR A 69 12.91 -2.34 -4.78
N VAL A 70 14.24 -2.33 -4.97
CA VAL A 70 15.18 -1.64 -4.06
C VAL A 70 14.94 -0.14 -4.01
N ILE A 71 14.74 0.50 -5.16
CA ILE A 71 14.50 1.94 -5.24
C ILE A 71 13.14 2.28 -4.62
N ALA A 72 12.10 1.50 -4.91
CA ALA A 72 10.76 1.72 -4.37
C ALA A 72 10.73 1.58 -2.84
N GLU A 73 11.36 0.55 -2.27
CA GLU A 73 11.49 0.39 -0.83
C GLU A 73 12.24 1.55 -0.19
N TRP A 74 13.36 1.97 -0.79
CA TRP A 74 14.16 3.08 -0.27
C TRP A 74 13.41 4.42 -0.30
N VAL A 75 12.77 4.74 -1.43
CA VAL A 75 11.94 5.95 -1.57
C VAL A 75 10.73 5.89 -0.63
N ASN A 76 10.07 4.73 -0.50
CA ASN A 76 8.96 4.54 0.43
C ASN A 76 9.40 4.87 1.86
N GLN A 77 10.55 4.35 2.28
CA GLN A 77 11.11 4.61 3.59
C GLN A 77 11.41 6.10 3.79
N MET A 78 12.08 6.76 2.84
CA MET A 78 12.35 8.20 2.94
C MET A 78 11.08 9.03 3.05
N LEU A 79 10.06 8.73 2.24
CA LEU A 79 8.79 9.45 2.27
C LEU A 79 8.02 9.22 3.56
N LYS A 80 8.06 8.01 4.10
CA LYS A 80 7.50 7.68 5.41
C LYS A 80 8.09 8.55 6.52
N TRP A 81 9.41 8.72 6.52
CA TRP A 81 10.09 9.63 7.45
C TRP A 81 9.81 11.10 7.19
N ALA A 82 9.62 11.52 5.94
CA ALA A 82 9.35 12.92 5.63
C ALA A 82 7.92 13.33 6.00
N LEU A 83 6.94 12.46 5.72
CA LEU A 83 5.51 12.79 5.80
C LEU A 83 4.89 12.54 7.17
N HIS A 84 5.47 11.65 8.00
CA HIS A 84 4.95 11.29 9.32
C HIS A 84 3.43 11.02 9.31
N GLY A 85 2.94 10.32 8.29
CA GLY A 85 1.51 10.05 8.14
C GLY A 85 1.03 9.06 9.19
N GLU A 86 0.07 9.48 10.00
CA GLU A 86 -0.55 8.65 11.02
C GLU A 86 -1.39 7.54 10.37
N ARG A 87 -1.45 6.38 11.04
CA ARG A 87 -2.34 5.31 10.57
C ARG A 87 -3.77 5.63 11.01
N PRO A 88 -4.79 5.41 10.16
CA PRO A 88 -6.18 5.67 10.53
C PRO A 88 -6.63 4.96 11.82
N TYR A 89 -6.12 3.75 12.06
CA TYR A 89 -6.39 2.97 13.28
C TYR A 89 -5.80 3.58 14.56
N TRP A 90 -4.75 4.39 14.47
CA TRP A 90 -4.18 5.11 15.61
C TRP A 90 -4.84 6.48 15.74
N TRP A 91 -4.94 7.21 14.62
CA TRP A 91 -5.50 8.55 14.57
C TRP A 91 -6.93 8.63 15.14
N ILE A 92 -7.76 7.62 14.91
CA ILE A 92 -9.15 7.59 15.42
C ILE A 92 -9.23 7.66 16.96
N HIS A 93 -8.21 7.15 17.66
CA HIS A 93 -8.14 7.16 19.13
C HIS A 93 -7.45 8.41 19.69
N GLU A 94 -6.68 9.12 18.86
CA GLU A 94 -5.93 10.31 19.26
C GLU A 94 -6.67 11.61 18.93
N THR A 95 -7.55 11.58 17.92
CA THR A 95 -8.28 12.74 17.46
C THR A 95 -9.38 13.20 18.44
N GLN A 96 -9.53 14.51 18.58
CA GLN A 96 -10.62 15.13 19.34
C GLN A 96 -11.82 15.49 18.45
N VAL A 97 -11.76 15.18 17.15
CA VAL A 97 -12.82 15.50 16.17
C VAL A 97 -14.17 14.97 16.65
N TYR A 98 -14.26 13.67 16.93
CA TYR A 98 -15.53 13.02 17.29
C TYR A 98 -16.10 13.53 18.63
N ASN A 99 -15.21 13.84 19.58
CA ASN A 99 -15.60 14.44 20.86
C ASN A 99 -16.16 15.87 20.68
N ARG A 100 -15.55 16.69 19.81
CA ARG A 100 -16.03 18.06 19.53
C ARG A 100 -17.32 18.10 18.73
N THR A 101 -17.53 17.17 17.81
CA THR A 101 -18.71 17.12 16.93
C THR A 101 -19.90 16.40 17.56
N GLY A 102 -19.68 15.64 18.64
CA GLY A 102 -20.72 14.84 19.31
C GLY A 102 -21.15 13.60 18.51
N ILE A 103 -20.38 13.21 17.50
CA ILE A 103 -20.62 12.03 16.67
C ILE A 103 -19.95 10.82 17.32
N SER A 104 -20.59 9.65 17.26
CA SER A 104 -19.98 8.39 17.73
C SER A 104 -18.71 8.08 16.94
N THR A 105 -17.63 7.73 17.63
CA THR A 105 -16.39 7.25 17.00
C THR A 105 -16.68 5.99 16.17
N PRO A 106 -16.33 5.97 14.87
CA PRO A 106 -16.47 4.77 14.04
C PRO A 106 -15.74 3.57 14.63
N ASP A 107 -16.37 2.40 14.58
CA ASP A 107 -15.76 1.15 15.05
C ASP A 107 -15.10 0.42 13.88
N ILE A 108 -13.79 0.61 13.73
CA ILE A 108 -12.99 -0.02 12.68
C ILE A 108 -12.17 -1.18 13.24
N GLN A 109 -12.27 -2.34 12.63
CA GLN A 109 -11.54 -3.53 13.05
C GLN A 109 -10.08 -3.48 12.57
N GLN A 110 -9.12 -3.60 13.48
CA GLN A 110 -7.71 -3.80 13.12
C GLN A 110 -7.41 -5.29 12.95
N PHE A 111 -6.62 -5.64 11.94
CA PHE A 111 -6.23 -7.00 11.61
C PHE A 111 -4.72 -7.20 11.78
N SER A 112 -4.25 -8.45 11.84
CA SER A 112 -2.83 -8.76 12.00
C SER A 112 -1.95 -8.13 10.92
N LEU A 113 -2.43 -8.11 9.67
CA LEU A 113 -1.70 -7.50 8.55
C LEU A 113 -1.68 -5.97 8.60
N THR A 114 -2.69 -5.34 9.22
CA THR A 114 -2.75 -3.87 9.37
C THR A 114 -2.08 -3.38 10.66
N CYS A 115 -1.58 -4.30 11.49
CA CYS A 115 -0.84 -4.02 12.72
C CYS A 115 0.66 -3.79 12.40
N GLU A 116 0.95 -2.68 11.75
CA GLU A 116 2.33 -2.25 11.50
C GLU A 116 2.74 -1.14 12.47
N THR A 117 4.02 -1.11 12.83
CA THR A 117 4.58 -0.22 13.87
C THR A 117 5.14 1.10 13.32
N GLY A 118 5.05 1.34 12.01
CA GLY A 118 5.61 2.53 11.36
C GLY A 118 4.56 3.41 10.69
N PRO A 119 4.94 4.62 10.22
CA PRO A 119 4.04 5.54 9.54
C PRO A 119 3.37 4.90 8.32
N GLY A 120 2.11 5.28 8.08
CA GLY A 120 1.24 4.66 7.07
C GLY A 120 1.42 5.21 5.65
N SER A 121 1.97 6.41 5.52
CA SER A 121 1.97 7.16 4.25
C SER A 121 3.39 7.34 3.69
N PRO A 122 3.68 6.91 2.45
CA PRO A 122 2.85 6.10 1.56
C PRO A 122 2.90 4.59 1.85
N SER A 123 1.91 3.82 1.36
CA SER A 123 1.89 2.36 1.51
C SER A 123 3.04 1.69 0.74
N GLY A 124 3.86 0.91 1.46
CA GLY A 124 4.98 0.16 0.89
C GLY A 124 4.52 -0.96 -0.04
N HIS A 125 3.58 -1.80 0.43
CA HIS A 125 2.96 -2.85 -0.36
C HIS A 125 2.40 -2.33 -1.68
N ALA A 126 1.65 -1.22 -1.67
CA ALA A 126 1.09 -0.66 -2.88
C ALA A 126 2.18 -0.14 -3.84
N MET A 127 3.14 0.62 -3.33
CA MET A 127 4.20 1.24 -4.14
C MET A 127 5.07 0.19 -4.83
N VAL A 128 5.54 -0.81 -4.08
CA VAL A 128 6.42 -1.86 -4.61
C VAL A 128 5.65 -2.78 -5.55
N THR A 129 4.44 -3.21 -5.19
CA THR A 129 3.61 -4.05 -6.05
C THR A 129 3.35 -3.37 -7.39
N ALA A 130 2.96 -2.10 -7.39
CA ALA A 130 2.74 -1.35 -8.61
C ALA A 130 4.00 -1.27 -9.50
N GLY A 131 5.16 -0.96 -8.90
CA GLY A 131 6.42 -0.87 -9.64
C GLY A 131 6.84 -2.21 -10.26
N VAL A 132 6.75 -3.30 -9.49
CA VAL A 132 7.14 -4.64 -9.95
C VAL A 132 6.21 -5.14 -11.04
N TRP A 133 4.88 -5.01 -10.85
CA TRP A 133 3.91 -5.47 -11.84
C TRP A 133 3.94 -4.66 -13.13
N TYR A 134 4.26 -3.36 -13.06
CA TYR A 134 4.52 -2.57 -14.24
C TYR A 134 5.65 -3.17 -15.09
N VAL A 135 6.79 -3.52 -14.48
CA VAL A 135 7.92 -4.13 -15.19
C VAL A 135 7.56 -5.49 -15.80
N ILE A 136 6.78 -6.31 -15.06
CA ILE A 136 6.34 -7.62 -15.55
C ILE A 136 5.41 -7.47 -16.76
N LEU A 137 4.43 -6.58 -16.68
CA LEU A 137 3.46 -6.36 -17.76
C LEU A 137 4.12 -5.73 -18.98
N ASP A 138 5.01 -4.76 -18.78
CA ASP A 138 5.82 -4.14 -19.84
C ASP A 138 6.63 -5.20 -20.60
N ALA A 139 7.39 -6.03 -19.88
CA ALA A 139 8.17 -7.11 -20.48
C ALA A 139 7.29 -8.15 -21.21
N PHE A 140 6.11 -8.46 -20.68
CA PHE A 140 5.16 -9.36 -21.32
C PHE A 140 4.63 -8.78 -22.64
N LEU A 141 4.24 -7.50 -22.63
CA LEU A 141 3.73 -6.80 -23.82
C LEU A 141 4.81 -6.64 -24.89
N GLU A 142 6.04 -6.32 -24.51
CA GLU A 142 7.19 -6.27 -25.44
C GLU A 142 7.39 -7.62 -26.16
N LYS A 143 7.41 -8.73 -25.41
CA LYS A 143 7.59 -10.07 -25.98
C LYS A 143 6.40 -10.50 -26.84
N PHE A 144 5.17 -10.19 -26.42
CA PHE A 144 3.97 -10.50 -27.18
C PHE A 144 3.92 -9.74 -28.51
N ASN A 145 4.26 -8.44 -28.50
CA ASN A 145 4.31 -7.63 -29.71
C ASN A 145 5.44 -8.05 -30.66
N PHE A 146 6.58 -8.51 -30.11
CA PHE A 146 7.66 -9.09 -30.90
C PHE A 146 7.19 -10.35 -31.65
N ASN A 147 6.52 -11.28 -30.95
CA ASN A 147 5.99 -12.51 -31.56
C ASN A 147 4.90 -12.27 -32.61
N ARG A 148 4.27 -11.09 -32.63
CA ARG A 148 3.24 -10.75 -33.62
C ARG A 148 3.80 -10.13 -34.89
N LYS A 149 5.08 -9.73 -34.89
CA LYS A 149 5.76 -9.05 -36.01
C LYS A 149 6.77 -9.95 -36.77
N GLY A 150 7.09 -11.12 -36.22
CA GLY A 150 7.93 -12.15 -36.87
C GLY A 150 7.07 -13.22 -37.52
#